data_AF-A0A9D8L8Q8-F1
#
_entry.id   AF-A0A9D8L8Q8-F1
#
_cell.length_a   1.000
_cell.length_b   1.000
_cell.length_c   1.000
_cell.angle_alpha   90.00
_cell.angle_beta   90.00
_cell.angle_gamma   90.00
#
_symmetry.space_group_name_H-M   'P 1'
#
loop_
_entity.id
_entity.type
_entity.pdbx_description
1 polymer ?
#
loop_
_entity_poly.entity_id
_entity_poly.type
_entity_poly.pdbx_seq_one_letter_code
_entity_poly.pdbx_strand_id
1 'polypeptide(L)'
;MTIDDRPRIVGGGPKKLLYTVDTIRRMGVGKAAKALTARNACKACAYGMGGQQGGMTNELGEFPSVCNKSVQAQSTDIQPAIPNEAFLHPLSDLQQLSGREMEKLGRLNTPLFKAAGADRFEPVNWDFAIAHAAARLRTTDPDRSFFYSSGRSSNEAGFVFQLLARAWGTNNVNNCSYYCHQATSEGLGSTIGKGTATVELEDLTGADLIFVIGANPSSNHPRFIHMLKHCRDRGGDVIVINPAREPGLVKFAVPKSPTSMLSGGTEIASDYLQPRIGTDIWLLKGLMKAILAMGAEDRAFIAAHTANFHELEADLAGLSMEEIQSKTGTSIA
;
A
#
# COMPACT_ATOMS: atom_id res chain seq x y z
N MET A 1 8.85 16.44 29.13
CA MET A 1 7.54 15.77 29.21
C MET A 1 7.75 14.32 28.83
N THR A 2 7.81 13.43 29.83
CA THR A 2 8.04 12.00 29.68
C THR A 2 6.79 11.29 29.12
N ILE A 3 7.01 10.07 28.63
CA ILE A 3 6.17 9.32 27.67
C ILE A 3 4.84 8.79 28.24
N ASP A 4 4.60 8.88 29.56
CA ASP A 4 3.50 8.17 30.21
C ASP A 4 2.12 8.88 30.15
N ASP A 5 2.08 10.16 29.77
CA ASP A 5 0.86 11.00 29.89
C ASP A 5 0.06 11.20 28.59
N ARG A 6 0.37 10.49 27.50
CA ARG A 6 -0.47 10.51 26.29
C ARG A 6 -1.33 9.25 26.24
N PRO A 7 -2.64 9.35 25.94
CA PRO A 7 -3.51 8.17 25.93
C PRO A 7 -2.91 7.09 25.05
N ARG A 8 -2.72 5.87 25.60
CA ARG A 8 -2.15 4.72 24.90
C ARG A 8 -2.86 4.52 23.57
N ILE A 9 -2.24 4.97 22.48
CA ILE A 9 -2.84 4.87 21.15
C ILE A 9 -2.57 3.45 20.66
N VAL A 10 -3.63 2.64 20.60
CA VAL A 10 -3.59 1.25 20.13
C VAL A 10 -4.20 1.20 18.73
N GLY A 11 -3.50 0.60 17.76
CA GLY A 11 -4.06 0.34 16.44
C GLY A 11 -5.12 -0.77 16.50
N GLY A 12 -6.21 -0.64 15.72
CA GLY A 12 -7.27 -1.66 15.66
C GLY A 12 -8.41 -1.43 16.66
N GLY A 13 -8.86 -2.50 17.33
CA GLY A 13 -9.81 -2.45 18.44
C GLY A 13 -11.32 -2.38 18.11
N PRO A 14 -12.17 -2.22 19.14
CA PRO A 14 -13.64 -2.36 19.04
C PRO A 14 -14.28 -1.39 18.06
N LYS A 15 -13.74 -0.17 17.93
CA LYS A 15 -14.23 0.84 16.99
C LYS A 15 -14.17 0.34 15.53
N LYS A 16 -13.14 -0.42 15.16
CA LYS A 16 -13.00 -0.97 13.80
C LYS A 16 -13.99 -2.11 13.55
N LEU A 17 -14.28 -2.92 14.58
CA LEU A 17 -15.32 -3.96 14.52
C LEU A 17 -16.71 -3.33 14.36
N LEU A 18 -17.05 -2.34 15.19
CA LEU A 18 -18.33 -1.62 15.10
C LEU A 18 -18.52 -0.96 13.74
N TYR A 19 -17.47 -0.30 13.21
CA TYR A 19 -17.51 0.26 11.87
C TYR A 19 -17.74 -0.81 10.79
N THR A 20 -17.09 -1.96 10.91
CA THR A 20 -17.26 -3.07 9.96
C THR A 20 -18.69 -3.61 9.99
N VAL A 21 -19.27 -3.79 11.19
CA VAL A 21 -20.66 -4.23 11.37
C VAL A 21 -21.65 -3.20 10.82
N ASP A 22 -21.46 -1.92 11.11
CA ASP A 22 -22.29 -0.83 10.57
C ASP A 22 -22.22 -0.79 9.03
N THR A 23 -21.03 -0.97 8.47
CA THR A 23 -20.83 -1.04 7.01
C THR A 23 -21.57 -2.23 6.41
N ILE A 24 -21.44 -3.43 6.99
CA ILE A 24 -22.15 -4.63 6.53
C ILE A 24 -23.68 -4.44 6.61
N ARG A 25 -24.18 -3.78 7.67
CA ARG A 25 -25.61 -3.47 7.81
C ARG A 25 -26.10 -2.55 6.70
N ARG A 26 -25.35 -1.49 6.38
CA ARG A 26 -25.68 -0.56 5.27
C ARG A 26 -25.63 -1.23 3.91
N MET A 27 -24.66 -2.12 3.69
CA MET A 27 -24.54 -2.92 2.48
C MET A 27 -25.73 -3.88 2.29
N GLY A 28 -26.32 -4.34 3.40
CA GLY A 28 -27.27 -5.44 3.44
C GLY A 28 -26.56 -6.79 3.47
N VAL A 29 -26.95 -7.66 4.40
CA VAL A 29 -26.24 -8.91 4.73
C VAL A 29 -26.04 -9.81 3.51
N GLY A 30 -27.06 -9.96 2.65
CA GLY A 30 -26.94 -10.78 1.44
C GLY A 30 -25.93 -10.25 0.42
N LYS A 31 -25.92 -8.92 0.18
CA LYS A 31 -24.95 -8.29 -0.72
C LYS A 31 -23.53 -8.32 -0.14
N ALA A 32 -23.41 -8.10 1.16
CA ALA A 32 -22.13 -8.21 1.86
C ALA A 32 -21.57 -9.65 1.81
N ALA A 33 -22.40 -10.67 2.06
CA ALA A 33 -22.00 -12.07 1.93
C ALA A 33 -21.52 -12.37 0.51
N LYS A 34 -22.29 -11.99 -0.52
CA LYS A 34 -21.89 -12.16 -1.93
C LYS A 34 -20.57 -11.45 -2.26
N ALA A 35 -20.35 -10.24 -1.76
CA ALA A 35 -19.12 -9.49 -2.01
C ALA A 35 -17.91 -10.12 -1.33
N LEU A 36 -18.07 -10.61 -0.10
CA LEU A 36 -17.02 -11.27 0.68
C LEU A 36 -16.68 -12.66 0.16
N THR A 37 -17.63 -13.36 -0.48
CA THR A 37 -17.40 -14.67 -1.11
C THR A 37 -16.95 -14.60 -2.57
N ALA A 38 -16.94 -13.40 -3.17
CA ALA A 38 -16.58 -13.24 -4.57
C ALA A 38 -15.09 -13.56 -4.84
N ARG A 39 -14.81 -13.95 -6.09
CA ARG A 39 -13.46 -14.10 -6.64
C ARG A 39 -12.90 -12.72 -6.98
N ASN A 40 -12.11 -12.14 -6.08
CA ASN A 40 -11.50 -10.83 -6.28
C ASN A 40 -10.12 -10.74 -5.61
N ALA A 41 -9.33 -9.75 -6.00
CA ALA A 41 -8.16 -9.36 -5.21
C ALA A 41 -8.56 -8.28 -4.21
N CYS A 42 -7.77 -8.14 -3.14
CA CYS A 42 -7.96 -7.04 -2.20
C CYS A 42 -7.82 -5.68 -2.91
N LYS A 43 -8.87 -4.87 -2.85
CA LYS A 43 -8.88 -3.51 -3.45
C LYS A 43 -8.21 -2.46 -2.57
N ALA A 44 -7.89 -2.80 -1.32
CA ALA A 44 -7.30 -1.88 -0.36
C ALA A 44 -5.77 -2.07 -0.20
N CYS A 45 -5.26 -3.30 -0.28
CA CYS A 45 -3.84 -3.59 -0.10
C CYS A 45 -3.39 -4.72 -1.05
N ALA A 46 -2.11 -5.12 -0.95
CA ALA A 46 -1.52 -6.17 -1.79
C ALA A 46 -1.84 -7.60 -1.33
N TYR A 47 -2.43 -7.78 -0.14
CA TYR A 47 -2.61 -9.10 0.48
C TYR A 47 -4.08 -9.50 0.57
N GLY A 48 -4.35 -10.72 0.12
CA GLY A 48 -5.56 -11.50 0.30
C GLY A 48 -6.78 -11.13 -0.55
N MET A 49 -7.89 -11.71 -0.11
CA MET A 49 -9.20 -11.89 -0.74
C MET A 49 -9.25 -12.87 -1.92
N GLY A 50 -8.24 -13.72 -2.03
CA GLY A 50 -8.36 -15.06 -2.63
C GLY A 50 -8.29 -15.11 -4.15
N GLY A 51 -8.25 -13.99 -4.86
CA GLY A 51 -8.11 -13.98 -6.32
C GLY A 51 -9.14 -14.90 -6.99
N GLN A 52 -8.67 -15.91 -7.70
CA GLN A 52 -9.52 -16.93 -8.35
C GLN A 52 -10.11 -17.96 -7.38
N GLN A 53 -9.50 -18.20 -6.23
CA GLN A 53 -10.06 -19.03 -5.16
C GLN A 53 -11.25 -18.31 -4.50
N GLY A 54 -11.17 -16.98 -4.39
CA GLY A 54 -12.16 -16.11 -3.77
C GLY A 54 -12.34 -16.36 -2.27
N GLY A 55 -13.29 -15.65 -1.67
CA GLY A 55 -13.82 -16.03 -0.36
C GLY A 55 -12.97 -15.70 0.86
N MET A 56 -12.57 -14.44 1.04
CA MET A 56 -11.80 -13.99 2.22
C MET A 56 -10.58 -14.89 2.55
N THR A 57 -9.95 -15.52 1.55
CA THR A 57 -8.72 -16.29 1.73
C THR A 57 -7.50 -15.39 1.47
N ASN A 58 -6.33 -15.77 1.97
CA ASN A 58 -5.07 -15.13 1.59
C ASN A 58 -4.18 -16.08 0.77
N GLU A 59 -2.98 -15.60 0.44
CA GLU A 59 -1.96 -16.30 -0.34
C GLU A 59 -1.51 -17.62 0.30
N LEU A 60 -1.71 -17.77 1.62
CA LEU A 60 -1.38 -18.96 2.41
C LEU A 60 -2.59 -19.85 2.71
N GLY A 61 -3.76 -19.55 2.13
CA GLY A 61 -5.01 -20.30 2.38
C GLY A 61 -5.70 -20.01 3.72
N GLU A 62 -5.26 -19.01 4.49
CA GLU A 62 -5.89 -18.64 5.77
C GLU A 62 -7.31 -18.11 5.55
N PHE A 63 -8.26 -18.59 6.37
CA PHE A 63 -9.65 -18.12 6.38
C PHE A 63 -10.17 -17.90 7.83
N PRO A 64 -10.92 -16.82 8.12
CA PRO A 64 -11.26 -15.71 7.23
C PRO A 64 -10.17 -14.64 7.25
N SER A 65 -9.44 -14.45 6.17
CA SER A 65 -8.51 -13.34 5.98
C SER A 65 -9.25 -12.15 5.36
N VAL A 66 -9.79 -11.26 6.19
CA VAL A 66 -10.50 -10.02 5.83
C VAL A 66 -10.22 -8.91 6.85
N CYS A 67 -10.20 -7.65 6.43
CA CYS A 67 -10.03 -6.50 7.32
C CYS A 67 -11.08 -5.40 7.08
N ASN A 68 -11.17 -4.44 7.99
CA ASN A 68 -12.13 -3.34 7.88
C ASN A 68 -11.95 -2.53 6.57
N LYS A 69 -10.71 -2.36 6.10
CA LYS A 69 -10.42 -1.64 4.84
C LYS A 69 -10.93 -2.38 3.61
N SER A 70 -10.86 -3.72 3.60
CA SER A 70 -11.39 -4.49 2.49
C SER A 70 -12.92 -4.44 2.47
N VAL A 71 -13.57 -4.49 3.63
CA VAL A 71 -15.04 -4.31 3.73
C VAL A 71 -15.45 -2.90 3.28
N GLN A 72 -14.70 -1.87 3.70
CA GLN A 72 -14.93 -0.50 3.24
C GLN A 72 -14.84 -0.40 1.72
N ALA A 73 -13.78 -0.93 1.10
CA ALA A 73 -13.62 -0.90 -0.35
C ALA A 73 -14.74 -1.66 -1.08
N GLN A 74 -15.19 -2.81 -0.58
CA GLN A 74 -16.32 -3.52 -1.17
C GLN A 74 -17.65 -2.77 -1.00
N SER A 75 -17.81 -2.01 0.09
CA SER A 75 -19.02 -1.23 0.32
C SER A 75 -19.23 -0.17 -0.76
N THR A 76 -18.15 0.39 -1.31
CA THR A 76 -18.22 1.40 -2.37
C THR A 76 -18.57 0.78 -3.72
N ASP A 77 -18.12 -0.44 -4.00
CA ASP A 77 -18.38 -1.17 -5.24
C ASP A 77 -19.86 -1.57 -5.43
N ILE A 78 -20.57 -1.77 -4.33
CA ILE A 78 -21.97 -2.24 -4.37
C ILE A 78 -22.98 -1.10 -4.21
N GLN A 79 -22.51 0.14 -4.13
CA GLN A 79 -23.39 1.31 -4.11
C GLN A 79 -24.26 1.33 -5.39
N PRO A 80 -25.50 1.84 -5.28
CA PRO A 80 -26.32 2.06 -6.47
C PRO A 80 -25.65 3.06 -7.42
N ALA A 81 -26.18 3.12 -8.63
CA ALA A 81 -25.84 4.16 -9.59
C ALA A 81 -26.05 5.56 -9.00
N ILE A 82 -25.18 6.50 -9.37
CA ILE A 82 -25.47 7.92 -9.14
C ILE A 82 -26.75 8.26 -9.94
N PRO A 83 -27.80 8.83 -9.31
CA PRO A 83 -28.99 9.25 -10.02
C PRO A 83 -28.65 10.28 -11.10
N ASN A 84 -29.27 10.19 -12.28
CA ASN A 84 -28.96 11.09 -13.39
C ASN A 84 -29.24 12.57 -13.05
N GLU A 85 -30.19 12.80 -12.14
CA GLU A 85 -30.55 14.11 -11.60
C GLU A 85 -29.36 14.81 -10.93
N ALA A 86 -28.41 14.05 -10.37
CA ALA A 86 -27.19 14.61 -9.79
C ALA A 86 -26.33 15.36 -10.83
N PHE A 87 -26.37 14.92 -12.09
CA PHE A 87 -25.62 15.56 -13.19
C PHE A 87 -26.32 16.79 -13.76
N LEU A 88 -27.58 17.05 -13.36
CA LEU A 88 -28.27 18.30 -13.68
C LEU A 88 -27.72 19.48 -12.89
N HIS A 89 -26.93 19.27 -11.82
CA HIS A 89 -26.29 20.32 -11.06
C HIS A 89 -25.07 20.92 -11.81
N PRO A 90 -24.81 22.23 -11.68
CA PRO A 90 -23.60 22.82 -12.21
C PRO A 90 -22.36 22.25 -11.49
N LEU A 91 -21.22 22.27 -12.17
CA LEU A 91 -19.94 21.79 -11.65
C LEU A 91 -19.54 22.52 -10.36
N SER A 92 -19.93 23.80 -10.22
CA SER A 92 -19.70 24.58 -9.01
C SER A 92 -20.37 23.98 -7.77
N ASP A 93 -21.55 23.37 -7.91
CA ASP A 93 -22.26 22.72 -6.81
C ASP A 93 -21.54 21.42 -6.43
N LEU A 94 -21.15 20.62 -7.42
CA LEU A 94 -20.41 19.37 -7.20
C LEU A 94 -19.05 19.62 -6.54
N GLN A 95 -18.41 20.75 -6.85
CA GLN A 95 -17.14 21.18 -6.22
C GLN A 95 -17.27 21.55 -4.74
N GLN A 96 -18.47 21.83 -4.24
CA GLN A 96 -18.70 22.09 -2.81
C GLN A 96 -18.72 20.79 -1.98
N LEU A 97 -18.90 19.64 -2.61
CA LEU A 97 -18.96 18.36 -1.92
C LEU A 97 -17.57 17.94 -1.44
N SER A 98 -17.49 17.50 -0.18
CA SER A 98 -16.31 16.77 0.28
C SER A 98 -16.17 15.44 -0.47
N GLY A 99 -14.96 14.88 -0.51
CA GLY A 99 -14.73 13.57 -1.13
C GLY A 99 -15.62 12.47 -0.56
N ARG A 100 -15.98 12.55 0.73
CA ARG A 100 -16.89 11.60 1.38
C ARG A 100 -18.34 11.76 0.92
N GLU A 101 -18.78 12.99 0.68
CA GLU A 101 -20.13 13.25 0.16
C GLU A 101 -20.23 12.81 -1.29
N MET A 102 -19.20 13.12 -2.10
CA MET A 102 -19.12 12.68 -3.50
C MET A 102 -19.12 11.15 -3.62
N GLU A 103 -18.35 10.45 -2.78
CA GLU A 103 -18.33 8.96 -2.74
C GLU A 103 -19.71 8.36 -2.43
N LYS A 104 -20.53 9.04 -1.62
CA LYS A 104 -21.87 8.59 -1.22
C LYS A 104 -22.95 8.86 -2.27
N LEU A 105 -22.67 9.63 -3.31
CA LEU A 105 -23.62 9.84 -4.40
C LEU A 105 -23.93 8.53 -5.13
N GLY A 106 -23.00 7.57 -5.11
CA GLY A 106 -23.13 6.26 -5.74
C GLY A 106 -22.01 5.98 -6.73
N ARG A 107 -22.24 5.01 -7.62
CA ARG A 107 -21.29 4.62 -8.67
C ARG A 107 -21.61 5.26 -10.00
N LEU A 108 -20.55 5.66 -10.71
CA LEU A 108 -20.64 5.97 -12.13
C LEU A 108 -20.98 4.70 -12.92
N ASN A 109 -22.16 4.66 -13.53
CA ASN A 109 -22.65 3.57 -14.38
C ASN A 109 -23.14 4.06 -15.75
N THR A 110 -23.37 5.36 -15.89
CA THR A 110 -23.77 6.02 -17.14
C THR A 110 -22.59 6.85 -17.65
N PRO A 111 -22.20 6.74 -18.93
CA PRO A 111 -21.24 7.65 -19.52
C PRO A 111 -21.69 9.10 -19.40
N LEU A 112 -20.75 10.00 -19.11
CA LEU A 112 -21.01 11.43 -18.97
C LEU A 112 -20.20 12.19 -20.01
N PHE A 113 -20.84 13.12 -20.69
CA PHE A 113 -20.20 14.05 -21.60
C PHE A 113 -20.23 15.47 -21.03
N LYS A 114 -19.17 16.23 -21.25
CA LYS A 114 -19.12 17.66 -20.90
C LYS A 114 -18.57 18.41 -22.10
N ALA A 115 -19.42 19.19 -22.76
CA ALA A 115 -18.98 20.04 -23.86
C ALA A 115 -17.96 21.08 -23.40
N ALA A 116 -17.16 21.58 -24.34
CA ALA A 116 -16.27 22.72 -24.08
C ALA A 116 -17.10 23.93 -23.62
N GLY A 117 -16.66 24.61 -22.56
CA GLY A 117 -17.38 25.74 -21.98
C GLY A 117 -18.64 25.41 -21.16
N ALA A 118 -19.19 24.19 -21.23
CA ALA A 118 -20.37 23.82 -20.43
C ALA A 118 -20.08 23.79 -18.93
N ASP A 119 -21.04 24.17 -18.10
CA ASP A 119 -20.95 24.12 -16.64
C ASP A 119 -21.60 22.87 -16.03
N ARG A 120 -22.04 21.90 -16.85
CA ARG A 120 -22.75 20.67 -16.42
C ARG A 120 -22.24 19.43 -17.14
N PHE A 121 -22.50 18.27 -16.55
CA PHE A 121 -22.36 16.98 -17.20
C PHE A 121 -23.68 16.57 -17.86
N GLU A 122 -23.59 15.91 -19.00
CA GLU A 122 -24.73 15.35 -19.72
C GLU A 122 -24.61 13.82 -19.74
N PRO A 123 -25.60 13.10 -19.19
CA PRO A 123 -25.66 11.65 -19.35
C PRO A 123 -25.84 11.27 -20.82
N VAL A 124 -24.99 10.39 -21.32
CA VAL A 124 -25.03 9.90 -22.71
C VAL A 124 -25.00 8.37 -22.74
N ASN A 125 -25.43 7.78 -23.86
CA ASN A 125 -25.34 6.33 -24.03
C ASN A 125 -23.91 5.88 -24.41
N TRP A 126 -23.66 4.58 -24.29
CA TRP A 126 -22.35 3.98 -24.59
C TRP A 126 -21.94 4.13 -26.05
N ASP A 127 -22.88 3.99 -26.99
CA ASP A 127 -22.61 4.12 -28.42
C ASP A 127 -22.06 5.51 -28.76
N PHE A 128 -22.71 6.56 -28.23
CA PHE A 128 -22.23 7.93 -28.35
C PHE A 128 -20.86 8.10 -27.72
N ALA A 129 -20.66 7.64 -26.47
CA ALA A 129 -19.41 7.82 -25.75
C ALA A 129 -18.22 7.17 -26.48
N ILE A 130 -18.38 5.92 -26.94
CA ILE A 130 -17.36 5.18 -27.68
C ILE A 130 -17.11 5.81 -29.05
N ALA A 131 -18.17 6.14 -29.81
CA ALA A 131 -18.04 6.75 -31.12
C ALA A 131 -17.35 8.12 -31.05
N HIS A 132 -17.70 8.94 -30.05
CA HIS A 132 -17.09 10.24 -29.83
C HIS A 132 -15.61 10.11 -29.47
N ALA A 133 -15.28 9.25 -28.51
CA ALA A 133 -13.88 9.00 -28.12
C ALA A 133 -13.04 8.51 -29.30
N ALA A 134 -13.55 7.53 -30.06
CA ALA A 134 -12.87 7.00 -31.25
C ALA A 134 -12.69 8.07 -32.34
N ALA A 135 -13.71 8.91 -32.58
CA ALA A 135 -13.60 10.01 -33.55
C ALA A 135 -12.52 11.03 -33.15
N ARG A 136 -12.43 11.37 -31.86
CA ARG A 136 -11.38 12.27 -31.34
C ARG A 136 -10.00 11.64 -31.39
N LEU A 137 -9.86 10.37 -31.03
CA LEU A 137 -8.59 9.65 -31.13
C LEU A 137 -8.09 9.61 -32.58
N ARG A 138 -8.95 9.35 -33.56
CA ARG A 138 -8.56 9.29 -34.98
C ARG A 138 -7.95 10.58 -35.51
N THR A 139 -8.37 11.74 -34.99
CA THR A 139 -7.91 13.06 -35.45
C THR A 139 -6.80 13.67 -34.58
N THR A 140 -6.44 13.01 -33.48
CA THR A 140 -5.42 13.48 -32.55
C THR A 140 -4.06 12.95 -32.97
N ASP A 141 -3.05 13.81 -32.98
CA ASP A 141 -1.64 13.40 -33.11
C ASP A 141 -1.25 12.49 -31.92
N PRO A 142 -0.78 11.25 -32.15
CA PRO A 142 -0.36 10.34 -31.10
C PRO A 142 0.63 10.91 -30.10
N ASP A 143 1.53 11.80 -30.52
CA ASP A 143 2.54 12.41 -29.65
C ASP A 143 1.92 13.41 -28.67
N ARG A 144 0.70 13.89 -28.94
CA ARG A 144 -0.06 14.80 -28.06
C ARG A 144 -0.96 14.09 -27.06
N SER A 145 -0.72 12.81 -26.81
CA SER A 145 -1.53 12.00 -25.91
C SER A 145 -0.73 11.50 -24.71
N PHE A 146 -1.47 11.08 -23.68
CA PHE A 146 -0.92 10.37 -22.54
C PHE A 146 -1.92 9.34 -22.04
N PHE A 147 -1.49 8.08 -21.96
CA PHE A 147 -2.28 6.95 -21.52
C PHE A 147 -1.86 6.58 -20.10
N TYR A 148 -2.77 6.75 -19.15
CA TYR A 148 -2.50 6.49 -17.74
C TYR A 148 -3.40 5.37 -17.20
N SER A 149 -2.80 4.28 -16.72
CA SER A 149 -3.52 3.17 -16.09
C SER A 149 -3.28 3.09 -14.58
N SER A 150 -4.20 2.42 -13.89
CA SER A 150 -4.07 2.17 -12.45
C SER A 150 -3.49 0.78 -12.21
N GLY A 151 -2.62 0.64 -11.21
CA GLY A 151 -2.19 -0.65 -10.66
C GLY A 151 -3.33 -1.43 -9.97
N ARG A 152 -4.53 -0.84 -9.89
CA ARG A 152 -5.77 -1.53 -9.48
C ARG A 152 -6.53 -2.15 -10.65
N SER A 153 -6.14 -1.86 -11.89
CA SER A 153 -6.66 -2.55 -13.07
C SER A 153 -6.14 -3.98 -13.11
N SER A 154 -6.86 -4.87 -13.80
CA SER A 154 -6.35 -6.23 -14.03
C SER A 154 -5.13 -6.20 -14.96
N ASN A 155 -4.30 -7.23 -14.89
CA ASN A 155 -3.14 -7.36 -15.78
C ASN A 155 -3.57 -7.37 -17.25
N GLU A 156 -4.69 -8.02 -17.57
CA GLU A 156 -5.25 -8.10 -18.92
C GLU A 156 -5.71 -6.73 -19.41
N ALA A 157 -6.41 -5.96 -18.57
CA ALA A 157 -6.84 -4.61 -18.92
C ALA A 157 -5.64 -3.69 -19.15
N GLY A 158 -4.61 -3.76 -18.29
CA GLY A 158 -3.36 -3.03 -18.46
C GLY A 158 -2.62 -3.41 -19.75
N PHE A 159 -2.57 -4.72 -20.06
CA PHE A 159 -1.96 -5.25 -21.26
C PHE A 159 -2.66 -4.78 -22.54
N VAL A 160 -3.99 -4.85 -22.60
CA VAL A 160 -4.76 -4.37 -23.75
C VAL A 160 -4.65 -2.85 -23.90
N PHE A 161 -4.67 -2.10 -22.79
CA PHE A 161 -4.58 -0.64 -22.81
C PHE A 161 -3.24 -0.15 -23.36
N GLN A 162 -2.12 -0.73 -22.93
CA GLN A 162 -0.82 -0.37 -23.47
C GLN A 162 -0.66 -0.77 -24.94
N LEU A 163 -1.25 -1.91 -25.33
CA LEU A 163 -1.21 -2.38 -26.71
C LEU A 163 -1.99 -1.44 -27.63
N LEU A 164 -3.17 -1.00 -27.19
CA LEU A 164 -3.98 -0.01 -27.91
C LEU A 164 -3.19 1.29 -28.15
N ALA A 165 -2.56 1.84 -27.12
CA ALA A 165 -1.78 3.09 -27.24
C ALA A 165 -0.62 2.93 -28.23
N ARG A 166 0.12 1.83 -28.14
CA ARG A 166 1.27 1.54 -29.02
C ARG A 166 0.85 1.26 -30.45
N ALA A 167 -0.22 0.51 -30.66
CA ALA A 167 -0.79 0.26 -31.98
C ALA A 167 -1.37 1.54 -32.61
N TRP A 168 -1.89 2.47 -31.80
CA TRP A 168 -2.36 3.77 -32.26
C TRP A 168 -1.20 4.72 -32.63
N GLY A 169 0.01 4.49 -32.10
CA GLY A 169 1.24 5.15 -32.55
C GLY A 169 2.01 5.91 -31.47
N THR A 170 1.73 5.70 -30.18
CA THR A 170 2.45 6.39 -29.09
C THR A 170 3.06 5.45 -28.08
N ASN A 171 4.18 5.86 -27.49
CA ASN A 171 4.79 5.24 -26.32
C ASN A 171 4.50 6.00 -25.01
N ASN A 172 3.66 7.05 -25.06
CA ASN A 172 3.28 7.86 -23.89
C ASN A 172 2.29 7.08 -22.99
N VAL A 173 2.73 5.94 -22.48
CA VAL A 173 1.96 5.05 -21.62
C VAL A 173 2.66 4.98 -20.27
N ASN A 174 1.91 5.30 -19.21
CA ASN A 174 2.40 5.19 -17.85
C ASN A 174 1.31 4.65 -16.93
N ASN A 175 1.67 4.31 -15.70
CA ASN A 175 0.73 3.86 -14.69
C ASN A 175 1.08 4.45 -13.32
N CYS A 176 0.24 4.18 -12.32
CA CYS A 176 0.49 4.69 -10.97
C CYS A 176 1.76 4.10 -10.31
N SER A 177 2.27 2.94 -10.76
CA SER A 177 3.45 2.33 -10.15
C SER A 177 4.72 3.12 -10.45
N TYR A 178 4.77 3.93 -11.51
CA TYR A 178 5.89 4.84 -11.75
C TYR A 178 6.13 5.78 -10.56
N TYR A 179 5.07 6.37 -10.01
CA TYR A 179 5.20 7.27 -8.86
C TYR A 179 5.51 6.57 -7.53
N CYS A 180 5.24 5.26 -7.43
CA CYS A 180 5.36 4.51 -6.18
C CYS A 180 6.55 3.54 -6.13
N HIS A 181 6.97 2.99 -7.26
CA HIS A 181 7.90 1.85 -7.34
C HIS A 181 9.11 2.10 -8.25
N GLN A 182 9.18 3.22 -8.98
CA GLN A 182 10.29 3.48 -9.90
C GLN A 182 11.64 3.50 -9.18
N ALA A 183 11.74 4.26 -8.09
CA ALA A 183 12.97 4.33 -7.29
C ALA A 183 13.42 2.95 -6.76
N THR A 184 12.47 2.13 -6.28
CA THR A 184 12.76 0.76 -5.84
C THR A 184 13.18 -0.14 -7.01
N SER A 185 12.55 0.01 -8.17
CA SER A 185 12.86 -0.80 -9.35
C SER A 185 14.28 -0.54 -9.85
N GLU A 186 14.71 0.71 -9.84
CA GLU A 186 16.08 1.12 -10.18
C GLU A 186 17.09 0.67 -9.10
N GLY A 187 16.77 0.88 -7.83
CA GLY A 187 17.63 0.48 -6.71
C GLY A 187 17.87 -1.03 -6.63
N LEU A 188 16.81 -1.84 -6.73
CA LEU A 188 16.94 -3.29 -6.74
C LEU A 188 17.53 -3.80 -8.06
N GLY A 189 17.14 -3.21 -9.19
CA GLY A 189 17.69 -3.58 -10.50
C GLY A 189 19.20 -3.40 -10.59
N SER A 190 19.73 -2.30 -10.03
CA SER A 190 21.17 -2.01 -10.02
C SER A 190 21.97 -2.82 -8.98
N THR A 191 21.33 -3.35 -7.94
CA THR A 191 22.01 -4.07 -6.85
C THR A 191 21.91 -5.59 -6.96
N ILE A 192 20.75 -6.11 -7.33
CA ILE A 192 20.46 -7.56 -7.37
C ILE A 192 19.92 -8.03 -8.73
N GLY A 193 19.90 -7.16 -9.74
CA GLY A 193 19.52 -7.50 -11.12
C GLY A 193 18.02 -7.62 -11.37
N LYS A 194 17.16 -7.38 -10.37
CA LYS A 194 15.70 -7.48 -10.49
C LYS A 194 15.02 -6.28 -9.82
N GLY A 195 14.08 -5.63 -10.51
CA GLY A 195 13.35 -4.46 -9.98
C GLY A 195 12.17 -4.78 -9.05
N THR A 196 12.01 -6.02 -8.61
CA THR A 196 10.87 -6.47 -7.80
C THR A 196 11.35 -7.26 -6.59
N ALA A 197 10.45 -7.52 -5.64
CA ALA A 197 10.74 -8.40 -4.51
C ALA A 197 11.31 -9.77 -4.96
N THR A 198 12.23 -10.27 -4.15
CA THR A 198 12.87 -11.59 -4.26
C THR A 198 12.34 -12.61 -3.26
N VAL A 199 11.44 -12.17 -2.37
CA VAL A 199 10.81 -12.98 -1.32
C VAL A 199 9.30 -12.88 -1.42
N GLU A 200 8.62 -13.90 -0.92
CA GLU A 200 7.19 -14.00 -0.80
C GLU A 200 6.73 -13.75 0.64
N LEU A 201 5.42 -13.63 0.86
CA LEU A 201 4.87 -13.43 2.20
C LEU A 201 5.19 -14.63 3.12
N GLU A 202 5.24 -15.84 2.56
CA GLU A 202 5.53 -17.07 3.30
C GLU A 202 6.95 -17.08 3.89
N ASP A 203 7.93 -16.51 3.20
CA ASP A 203 9.33 -16.47 3.67
C ASP A 203 9.45 -15.78 5.04
N LEU A 204 8.55 -14.85 5.35
CA LEU A 204 8.52 -14.15 6.64
C LEU A 204 8.10 -15.07 7.81
N THR A 205 7.56 -16.26 7.53
CA THR A 205 7.32 -17.28 8.56
C THR A 205 8.61 -17.93 9.05
N GLY A 206 9.68 -17.88 8.25
CA GLY A 206 11.02 -18.38 8.63
C GLY A 206 11.97 -17.29 9.15
N ALA A 207 11.58 -16.01 9.12
CA ALA A 207 12.44 -14.91 9.55
C ALA A 207 12.44 -14.75 11.08
N ASP A 208 13.62 -14.66 11.69
CA ASP A 208 13.77 -14.39 13.13
C ASP A 208 14.03 -12.90 13.43
N LEU A 209 14.24 -12.09 12.39
CA LEU A 209 14.39 -10.64 12.46
C LEU A 209 13.74 -9.99 11.23
N ILE A 210 12.86 -9.01 11.44
CA ILE A 210 12.19 -8.27 10.37
C ILE A 210 12.42 -6.76 10.56
N PHE A 211 13.01 -6.12 9.56
CA PHE A 211 13.08 -4.66 9.48
C PHE A 211 11.89 -4.07 8.72
N VAL A 212 11.20 -3.11 9.33
CA VAL A 212 10.12 -2.33 8.70
C VAL A 212 10.61 -0.89 8.56
N ILE A 213 11.14 -0.54 7.38
CA ILE A 213 11.75 0.77 7.11
C ILE A 213 10.80 1.61 6.25
N GLY A 214 10.48 2.83 6.70
CA GLY A 214 9.70 3.80 5.92
C GLY A 214 8.27 3.38 5.58
N ALA A 215 7.71 2.39 6.29
CA ALA A 215 6.40 1.82 6.00
C ALA A 215 5.44 1.87 7.20
N ASN A 216 4.14 2.01 6.92
CA ASN A 216 3.07 1.89 7.92
C ASN A 216 2.08 0.77 7.56
N PRO A 217 2.46 -0.51 7.70
CA PRO A 217 1.59 -1.62 7.40
C PRO A 217 0.32 -1.66 8.25
N SER A 218 0.30 -1.06 9.44
CA SER A 218 -0.92 -1.04 10.27
C SER A 218 -2.09 -0.32 9.60
N SER A 219 -1.79 0.70 8.79
CA SER A 219 -2.75 1.33 7.90
C SER A 219 -2.74 0.66 6.54
N ASN A 220 -1.59 0.60 5.86
CA ASN A 220 -1.54 0.37 4.41
C ASN A 220 -1.63 -1.11 4.03
N HIS A 221 -1.15 -1.99 4.90
CA HIS A 221 -1.12 -3.43 4.70
C HIS A 221 -1.54 -4.16 5.98
N PRO A 222 -2.79 -4.00 6.48
CA PRO A 222 -3.14 -4.47 7.83
C PRO A 222 -2.92 -5.97 8.05
N ARG A 223 -2.92 -6.76 6.98
CA ARG A 223 -2.60 -8.20 7.02
C ARG A 223 -1.14 -8.48 7.30
N PHE A 224 -0.23 -7.63 6.83
CA PHE A 224 1.19 -7.77 7.08
C PHE A 224 1.52 -7.63 8.58
N ILE A 225 0.71 -6.88 9.35
CA ILE A 225 0.83 -6.82 10.82
C ILE A 225 0.70 -8.21 11.46
N HIS A 226 -0.08 -9.13 10.90
CA HIS A 226 -0.15 -10.49 11.42
C HIS A 226 1.18 -11.23 11.27
N MET A 227 1.92 -11.03 10.17
CA MET A 227 3.25 -11.62 9.99
C MET A 227 4.24 -11.07 11.01
N LEU A 228 4.24 -9.75 11.24
CA LEU A 228 5.09 -9.13 12.26
C LEU A 228 4.78 -9.68 13.65
N LYS A 229 3.48 -9.82 13.98
CA LYS A 229 3.06 -10.43 15.24
C LYS A 229 3.52 -11.88 15.34
N HIS A 230 3.34 -12.70 14.30
CA HIS A 230 3.78 -14.10 14.32
C HIS A 230 5.29 -14.23 14.52
N CYS A 231 6.10 -13.32 13.94
CA CYS A 231 7.53 -13.24 14.24
C CYS A 231 7.78 -13.04 15.73
N ARG A 232 7.11 -12.06 16.36
CA ARG A 232 7.21 -11.81 17.81
C ARG A 232 6.74 -12.99 18.67
N ASP A 233 5.65 -13.64 18.29
CA ASP A 233 5.09 -14.79 19.01
C ASP A 233 6.06 -15.98 19.01
N ARG A 234 6.89 -16.12 17.98
CA ARG A 234 7.96 -17.13 17.88
C ARG A 234 9.26 -16.72 18.57
N GLY A 235 9.31 -15.53 19.18
CA GLY A 235 10.50 -14.99 19.84
C GLY A 235 11.46 -14.23 18.93
N GLY A 236 11.11 -14.02 17.65
CA GLY A 236 11.88 -13.18 16.75
C GLY A 236 11.66 -11.68 16.99
N ASP A 237 12.46 -10.87 16.32
CA ASP A 237 12.49 -9.42 16.49
C ASP A 237 11.90 -8.65 15.31
N VAL A 238 11.25 -7.52 15.62
CA VAL A 238 10.73 -6.60 14.60
C VAL A 238 11.27 -5.20 14.87
N ILE A 239 12.12 -4.69 13.99
CA ILE A 239 12.73 -3.37 14.13
C ILE A 239 12.02 -2.41 13.19
N VAL A 240 11.40 -1.38 13.74
CA VAL A 240 10.71 -0.35 12.94
C VAL A 240 11.60 0.87 12.81
N ILE A 241 11.85 1.32 11.58
CA ILE A 241 12.60 2.54 11.29
C ILE A 241 11.65 3.50 10.58
N ASN A 242 11.20 4.53 11.30
CA ASN A 242 10.27 5.51 10.76
C ASN A 242 10.35 6.82 11.55
N PRO A 243 10.52 7.99 10.92
CA PRO A 243 10.51 9.28 11.62
C PRO A 243 9.22 9.50 12.43
N ALA A 244 8.08 9.05 11.89
CA ALA A 244 6.79 9.11 12.57
C ALA A 244 6.56 7.84 13.40
N ARG A 245 6.17 8.00 14.67
CA ARG A 245 5.81 6.88 15.55
C ARG A 245 4.33 6.52 15.39
N GLU A 246 4.07 5.42 14.71
CA GLU A 246 2.72 5.00 14.33
C GLU A 246 2.11 4.05 15.39
N PRO A 247 0.92 4.35 15.94
CA PRO A 247 0.30 3.57 17.01
C PRO A 247 0.22 2.06 16.71
N GLY A 248 -0.21 1.70 15.52
CA GLY A 248 -0.40 0.31 15.11
C GLY A 248 0.90 -0.45 14.80
N LEU A 249 2.05 0.22 14.80
CA LEU A 249 3.37 -0.40 14.72
C LEU A 249 4.04 -0.54 16.09
N VAL A 250 3.53 0.18 17.10
CA VAL A 250 3.94 0.00 18.50
C VAL A 250 3.08 -1.11 19.11
N LYS A 251 1.75 -0.92 19.16
CA LYS A 251 0.79 -1.89 19.68
C LYS A 251 -0.38 -2.07 18.75
N PHE A 252 -0.71 -3.33 18.48
CA PHE A 252 -1.87 -3.66 17.67
C PHE A 252 -2.81 -4.61 18.40
N ALA A 253 -4.04 -4.17 18.63
CA ALA A 253 -5.12 -5.02 19.13
C ALA A 253 -5.71 -5.80 17.96
N VAL A 254 -5.31 -7.06 17.85
CA VAL A 254 -5.76 -7.95 16.78
C VAL A 254 -7.22 -8.32 17.02
N PRO A 255 -8.17 -7.90 16.15
CA PRO A 255 -9.59 -8.19 16.38
C PRO A 255 -9.94 -9.69 16.42
N LYS A 256 -9.12 -10.52 15.77
CA LYS A 256 -9.26 -11.99 15.75
C LYS A 256 -8.70 -12.70 17.00
N SER A 257 -7.97 -12.00 17.88
CA SER A 257 -7.36 -12.58 19.07
C SER A 257 -8.05 -12.03 20.31
N PRO A 258 -8.91 -12.81 20.98
CA PRO A 258 -9.56 -12.40 22.22
C PRO A 258 -8.55 -11.95 23.28
N THR A 259 -7.43 -12.67 23.41
CA THR A 259 -6.34 -12.34 24.34
C THR A 259 -5.69 -11.00 24.01
N SER A 260 -5.39 -10.71 22.73
CA SER A 260 -4.83 -9.42 22.29
C SER A 260 -5.81 -8.26 22.52
N MET A 261 -7.11 -8.50 22.35
CA MET A 261 -8.15 -7.49 22.60
C MET A 261 -8.31 -7.19 24.09
N LEU A 262 -8.24 -8.22 24.95
CA LEU A 262 -8.33 -8.09 26.40
C LEU A 262 -7.08 -7.46 27.02
N SER A 263 -5.89 -7.71 26.46
CA SER A 263 -4.61 -7.14 26.93
C SER A 263 -4.33 -5.72 26.44
N GLY A 264 -5.21 -5.14 25.62
CA GLY A 264 -5.01 -3.81 25.03
C GLY A 264 -4.01 -3.76 23.87
N GLY A 265 -3.77 -4.88 23.20
CA GLY A 265 -2.88 -5.02 22.05
C GLY A 265 -1.64 -5.86 22.31
N THR A 266 -1.02 -6.34 21.23
CA THR A 266 0.27 -7.03 21.24
C THR A 266 1.35 -6.06 20.80
N GLU A 267 2.51 -6.06 21.47
CA GLU A 267 3.69 -5.33 21.02
C GLU A 267 4.10 -5.85 19.63
N ILE A 268 4.24 -4.94 18.67
CA ILE A 268 4.67 -5.30 17.32
C ILE A 268 6.16 -5.06 17.20
N ALA A 269 6.61 -3.81 17.35
CA ALA A 269 8.03 -3.46 17.35
C ALA A 269 8.77 -4.01 18.59
N SER A 270 9.91 -4.66 18.40
CA SER A 270 10.92 -4.90 19.43
C SER A 270 11.65 -3.60 19.74
N ASP A 271 11.98 -2.86 18.68
CA ASP A 271 12.60 -1.56 18.75
C ASP A 271 12.03 -0.62 17.68
N TYR A 272 12.08 0.68 17.95
CA TYR A 272 11.53 1.73 17.10
C TYR A 272 12.52 2.90 16.98
N LEU A 273 13.20 2.97 15.84
CA LEU A 273 14.13 4.04 15.52
C LEU A 273 13.42 5.17 14.76
N GLN A 274 13.61 6.40 15.21
CA GLN A 274 13.03 7.60 14.62
C GLN A 274 14.12 8.52 14.06
N PRO A 275 14.78 8.13 12.95
CA PRO A 275 15.79 9.00 12.34
C PRO A 275 15.15 10.29 11.82
N ARG A 276 15.95 11.34 11.67
CA ARG A 276 15.54 12.56 10.98
C ARG A 276 15.21 12.23 9.53
N ILE A 277 14.21 12.92 8.98
CA ILE A 277 13.75 12.73 7.60
C ILE A 277 14.92 12.86 6.62
N GLY A 278 15.11 11.88 5.74
CA GLY A 278 16.16 11.88 4.72
C GLY A 278 17.53 11.43 5.21
N THR A 279 17.63 10.87 6.42
CA THR A 279 18.91 10.39 6.99
C THR A 279 19.03 8.86 7.03
N ASP A 280 18.15 8.15 6.34
CA ASP A 280 18.06 6.69 6.31
C ASP A 280 19.38 6.04 5.84
N ILE A 281 20.08 6.65 4.87
CA ILE A 281 21.39 6.17 4.41
C ILE A 281 22.43 6.23 5.54
N TRP A 282 22.43 7.30 6.34
CA TRP A 282 23.34 7.42 7.49
C TRP A 282 23.07 6.34 8.53
N LEU A 283 21.79 6.06 8.82
CA LEU A 283 21.40 4.99 9.72
C LEU A 283 21.88 3.63 9.22
N LEU A 284 21.66 3.31 7.94
CA LEU A 284 22.12 2.05 7.33
C LEU A 284 23.65 1.91 7.37
N LYS A 285 24.40 2.98 7.10
CA LYS A 285 25.86 2.98 7.27
C LYS A 285 26.28 2.72 8.71
N GLY A 286 25.56 3.29 9.69
CA GLY A 286 25.80 3.02 11.12
C GLY A 286 25.60 1.56 11.48
N LEU A 287 24.52 0.93 10.98
CA LEU A 287 24.27 -0.51 11.18
C LEU A 287 25.37 -1.37 10.55
N MET A 288 25.79 -1.06 9.32
CA MET A 288 26.89 -1.76 8.65
C MET A 288 28.18 -1.64 9.47
N LYS A 289 28.51 -0.45 9.97
CA LYS A 289 29.71 -0.22 10.78
C LYS A 289 29.69 -1.01 12.09
N ALA A 290 28.52 -1.11 12.73
CA ALA A 290 28.34 -1.94 13.92
C ALA A 290 28.55 -3.43 13.63
N ILE A 291 28.00 -3.94 12.52
CA ILE A 291 28.19 -5.34 12.08
C ILE A 291 29.68 -5.66 11.87
N LEU A 292 30.40 -4.79 11.15
CA LEU A 292 31.83 -4.97 10.89
C LEU A 292 32.67 -4.90 12.17
N ALA A 293 32.32 -4.00 13.10
CA ALA A 293 33.01 -3.89 14.39
C ALA A 293 32.84 -5.16 15.26
N MET A 294 31.71 -5.86 15.10
CA MET A 294 31.46 -7.14 15.76
C MET A 294 32.11 -8.34 15.05
N GLY A 295 32.57 -8.17 13.80
CA GLY A 295 33.00 -9.29 12.96
C GLY A 295 31.86 -10.26 12.61
N ALA A 296 30.62 -9.74 12.55
CA ALA A 296 29.41 -10.54 12.36
C ALA A 296 28.99 -10.68 10.88
N GLU A 297 29.77 -10.13 9.95
CA GLU A 297 29.55 -10.25 8.52
C GLU A 297 29.86 -11.65 7.97
N ASP A 298 29.06 -12.12 7.01
CA ASP A 298 29.35 -13.34 6.28
C ASP A 298 30.41 -13.11 5.20
N ARG A 299 31.67 -13.28 5.58
CA ARG A 299 32.84 -13.09 4.70
C ARG A 299 32.82 -14.00 3.48
N ALA A 300 32.31 -15.23 3.61
CA ALA A 300 32.27 -16.18 2.51
C ALA A 300 31.24 -15.74 1.46
N PHE A 301 30.05 -15.34 1.90
CA PHE A 301 29.03 -14.80 1.01
C PHE A 301 29.50 -13.52 0.31
N ILE A 302 30.09 -12.59 1.06
CA ILE A 302 30.61 -11.33 0.53
C ILE A 302 31.65 -11.59 -0.58
N ALA A 303 32.61 -12.47 -0.32
CA ALA A 303 33.66 -12.79 -1.29
C ALA A 303 33.12 -13.49 -2.56
N ALA A 304 32.09 -14.33 -2.43
CA ALA A 304 31.57 -15.13 -3.54
C ALA A 304 30.46 -14.43 -4.35
N HIS A 305 29.69 -13.52 -3.74
CA HIS A 305 28.42 -13.06 -4.29
C HIS A 305 28.24 -11.53 -4.31
N THR A 306 29.25 -10.76 -3.92
CA THR A 306 29.17 -9.30 -3.93
C THR A 306 30.32 -8.67 -4.72
N ALA A 307 30.21 -7.37 -4.99
CA ALA A 307 31.24 -6.58 -5.62
C ALA A 307 31.45 -5.29 -4.83
N ASN A 308 32.63 -4.70 -4.96
CA ASN A 308 33.00 -3.40 -4.38
C ASN A 308 32.91 -3.32 -2.85
N PHE A 309 33.14 -4.43 -2.14
CA PHE A 309 33.07 -4.46 -0.68
C PHE A 309 34.20 -3.64 -0.03
N HIS A 310 35.40 -3.65 -0.62
CA HIS A 310 36.54 -2.88 -0.09
C HIS A 310 36.29 -1.36 -0.17
N GLU A 311 35.64 -0.89 -1.24
CA GLU A 311 35.21 0.50 -1.38
C GLU A 311 34.17 0.89 -0.32
N LEU A 312 33.23 -0.01 -0.02
CA LEU A 312 32.29 0.16 1.08
C LEU A 312 33.01 0.23 2.43
N GLU A 313 33.96 -0.66 2.70
CA GLU A 313 34.74 -0.65 3.95
C GLU A 313 35.50 0.68 4.12
N ALA A 314 36.13 1.18 3.05
CA ALA A 314 36.85 2.45 3.07
C ALA A 314 35.90 3.65 3.31
N ASP A 315 34.72 3.66 2.69
CA ASP A 315 33.69 4.67 2.92
C ASP A 315 33.20 4.65 4.38
N LEU A 316 32.95 3.47 4.95
CA LEU A 316 32.52 3.32 6.34
C LEU A 316 33.62 3.69 7.34
N ALA A 317 34.89 3.40 7.04
CA ALA A 317 36.02 3.76 7.88
C ALA A 317 36.23 5.28 7.98
N GLY A 318 35.81 6.03 6.96
CA GLY A 318 35.83 7.50 6.95
C GLY A 318 34.77 8.16 7.84
N LEU A 319 33.84 7.39 8.43
CA LEU A 319 32.72 7.89 9.21
C LEU A 319 32.82 7.49 10.68
N SER A 320 32.67 8.46 11.58
CA SER A 320 32.56 8.17 13.02
C SER A 320 31.12 7.83 13.42
N MET A 321 30.96 7.07 14.50
CA MET A 321 29.61 6.79 15.02
C MET A 321 28.94 8.07 15.52
N GLU A 322 29.71 8.99 16.10
CA GLU A 322 29.24 10.29 16.57
C GLU A 322 28.68 11.14 15.41
N GLU A 323 29.32 11.11 14.24
CA GLU A 323 28.82 11.80 13.06
C GLU A 323 27.49 11.20 12.59
N ILE A 324 27.41 9.87 12.51
CA ILE A 324 26.18 9.17 12.10
C ILE A 324 25.03 9.46 13.06
N GLN A 325 25.26 9.34 14.37
CA GLN A 325 24.26 9.65 15.40
C GLN A 325 23.86 11.13 15.37
N SER A 326 24.82 12.02 15.14
CA SER A 326 24.56 13.45 14.98
C SER A 326 23.68 13.75 13.77
N LYS A 327 23.87 13.09 12.62
CA LYS A 327 23.02 13.26 11.42
C LYS A 327 21.63 12.70 11.64
N THR A 328 21.56 11.43 12.06
CA THR A 328 20.32 10.68 12.20
C THR A 328 19.46 11.18 13.36
N GLY A 329 20.07 11.74 14.40
CA GLY A 329 19.36 12.08 15.64
C GLY A 329 18.95 10.85 16.46
N THR A 330 19.48 9.68 16.14
CA THR A 330 19.20 8.42 16.84
C THR A 330 20.48 7.86 17.45
N SER A 331 20.38 7.30 18.66
CA SER A 331 21.46 6.48 19.22
C SER A 331 21.46 5.14 18.51
N ILE A 332 22.57 4.82 17.85
CA ILE A 332 22.87 3.49 17.31
C ILE A 332 23.94 2.95 18.26
N ALA A 333 23.51 2.23 19.28
CA ALA A 333 24.38 1.63 20.30
C ALA A 333 23.96 0.18 20.50
#